data_AF-A0AAV4T2Y5-F1
#
_entry.id   AF-A0AAV4T2Y5-F1
#
_cell.length_a   1.000
_cell.length_b   1.000
_cell.length_c   1.000
_cell.angle_alpha   90.00
_cell.angle_beta   90.00
_cell.angle_gamma   90.00
#
_symmetry.space_group_name_H-M   'P 1'
#
loop_
_entity.id
_entity.type
_entity.pdbx_description
1 polymer ?
#
loop_
_entity_poly.entity_id
_entity_poly.type
_entity_poly.pdbx_seq_one_letter_code
_entity_poly.pdbx_strand_id
1 'polypeptide(L)'
;MFQFSYQLWRRIMYGFWLTVIVFSMLVLIIIYTYQFKDFDYYWEKYLHVSKKVCKQRDLGLELYDSDTGTLFVKLLTPTFFLIITIIQLHYFHKDFLLISDIHYRSSEYIADTTQLTTASNIPNDSTETHITIEHENEIECPKTLDLKSPNRRRTASPTSELGTPTTLKEEVESNRAEREFKAVKICLDNIFQDVQQWFTSISEILWRILEIHIIKVVLLSTFILAAYDVCAIHFFAFVVFVVVALPLPALQSFFSHCMSIWVAVLLLSKMIYQLNIVDNLNWRRNCSAVMFINSSTDFPFPFNTTIDNHDWIGFKRTLDLANYCKGYIGLILVLTIQAVVKIRQEVNRIQLNLPEPKTGIIFPEATRSTADDNLSRMFKIFSKLFFFTNLALSFVT
;
A
#
# COMPACT_ATOMS: atom_id res chain seq x y z
N MET A 1 9.44 -10.50 -1.60
CA MET A 1 9.46 -10.39 -3.09
C MET A 1 9.19 -8.98 -3.57
N PHE A 2 8.00 -8.41 -3.32
CA PHE A 2 7.67 -7.03 -3.74
C PHE A 2 8.74 -6.00 -3.32
N GLN A 3 9.24 -6.12 -2.09
CA GLN A 3 10.26 -5.20 -1.56
C GLN A 3 11.67 -5.40 -2.14
N PHE A 4 11.95 -6.53 -2.81
CA PHE A 4 13.28 -6.86 -3.34
C PHE A 4 13.45 -6.44 -4.80
N SER A 5 12.47 -6.75 -5.63
CA SER A 5 12.50 -6.41 -7.05
C SER A 5 11.07 -6.32 -7.56
N TYR A 6 10.73 -5.14 -8.08
CA TYR A 6 9.43 -4.86 -8.65
C TYR A 6 9.19 -5.64 -9.94
N GLN A 7 10.20 -5.74 -10.80
CA GLN A 7 10.14 -6.49 -12.06
C GLN A 7 9.90 -7.99 -11.80
N LEU A 8 10.63 -8.57 -10.84
CA LEU A 8 10.45 -9.97 -10.46
C LEU A 8 9.05 -10.21 -9.88
N TRP A 9 8.58 -9.29 -9.04
CA TRP A 9 7.24 -9.36 -8.48
C TRP A 9 6.18 -9.38 -9.58
N ARG A 10 6.24 -8.47 -10.58
CA ARG A 10 5.29 -8.47 -11.72
C ARG A 10 5.26 -9.80 -12.46
N ARG A 11 6.42 -10.41 -12.73
CA ARG A 11 6.52 -11.72 -13.41
C ARG A 11 5.91 -12.86 -12.59
N ILE A 12 6.07 -12.82 -11.27
CA ILE A 12 5.58 -13.87 -10.37
C ILE A 12 4.09 -13.69 -10.04
N MET A 13 3.54 -12.48 -10.13
CA MET A 13 2.17 -12.17 -9.71
C MET A 13 1.11 -13.12 -10.29
N TYR A 14 1.17 -13.43 -11.59
CA TYR A 14 0.25 -14.39 -12.20
C TYR A 14 0.35 -15.78 -11.56
N GLY A 15 1.58 -16.30 -11.41
CA GLY A 15 1.85 -17.58 -10.77
C GLY A 15 1.46 -17.61 -9.29
N PHE A 16 1.61 -16.49 -8.59
CA PHE A 16 1.16 -16.33 -7.21
C PHE A 16 -0.35 -16.49 -7.09
N TRP A 17 -1.15 -15.76 -7.90
CA TRP A 17 -2.60 -15.90 -7.88
C TRP A 17 -3.07 -17.30 -8.26
N LEU A 18 -2.46 -17.92 -9.27
CA LEU A 18 -2.74 -19.30 -9.64
C LEU A 18 -2.45 -20.26 -8.49
N THR A 19 -1.30 -20.11 -7.82
CA THR A 19 -0.93 -20.93 -6.65
C THR A 19 -1.94 -20.76 -5.53
N VAL A 20 -2.40 -19.53 -5.26
CA VAL A 20 -3.44 -19.26 -4.26
C VAL A 20 -4.75 -19.94 -4.61
N ILE A 21 -5.20 -19.90 -5.88
CA ILE A 21 -6.42 -20.58 -6.32
C ILE A 21 -6.31 -22.10 -6.12
N VAL A 22 -5.21 -22.71 -6.57
CA VAL A 22 -4.97 -24.15 -6.42
C VAL A 22 -4.93 -24.54 -4.94
N PHE A 23 -4.23 -23.75 -4.12
CA PHE A 23 -4.16 -23.96 -2.68
C PHE A 23 -5.53 -23.85 -2.01
N SER A 24 -6.33 -22.83 -2.35
CA SER A 24 -7.68 -22.66 -1.82
C SER A 24 -8.62 -23.80 -2.25
N MET A 25 -8.53 -24.29 -3.49
CA MET A 25 -9.27 -25.48 -3.93
C MET A 25 -8.86 -26.73 -3.14
N LEU A 26 -7.56 -26.93 -2.93
CA LEU A 26 -7.04 -28.04 -2.13
C LEU A 26 -7.54 -27.97 -0.69
N VAL A 27 -7.52 -26.79 -0.06
CA VAL A 27 -8.05 -26.58 1.30
C VAL A 27 -9.55 -26.90 1.37
N LEU A 28 -10.35 -26.47 0.38
CA LEU A 28 -11.77 -26.82 0.31
C LEU A 28 -11.98 -28.33 0.18
N ILE A 29 -11.23 -29.00 -0.69
CA ILE A 29 -11.29 -30.47 -0.84
C ILE A 29 -10.92 -31.15 0.47
N ILE A 30 -9.86 -30.71 1.15
CA ILE A 30 -9.43 -31.29 2.43
C ILE A 30 -10.53 -31.12 3.50
N ILE A 31 -11.08 -29.92 3.67
CA ILE A 31 -12.13 -29.67 4.68
C ILE A 31 -13.39 -30.48 4.35
N TYR A 32 -13.77 -30.56 3.07
CA TYR A 32 -14.94 -31.30 2.61
C TYR A 32 -14.77 -32.81 2.77
N THR A 33 -13.63 -33.36 2.33
CA THR A 33 -13.35 -34.81 2.43
C THR A 33 -13.26 -35.29 3.88
N TYR A 34 -12.83 -34.42 4.80
CA TYR A 34 -12.79 -34.73 6.22
C TYR A 34 -14.18 -34.91 6.86
N GLN A 35 -15.27 -34.50 6.21
CA GLN A 35 -16.64 -34.70 6.71
C GLN A 35 -17.18 -36.12 6.46
N PHE A 36 -16.47 -36.95 5.68
CA PHE A 36 -16.90 -38.34 5.46
C PHE A 36 -16.52 -39.24 6.64
N LYS A 37 -17.35 -40.27 6.87
CA LYS A 37 -17.10 -41.28 7.90
C LYS A 37 -15.80 -42.03 7.59
N ASP A 38 -15.03 -42.35 8.63
CA ASP A 38 -13.76 -43.10 8.60
C ASP A 38 -12.55 -42.37 7.95
N PHE A 39 -12.68 -41.09 7.58
CA PHE A 39 -11.56 -40.33 7.01
C PHE A 39 -10.45 -40.03 8.02
N ASP A 40 -10.79 -39.94 9.30
CA ASP A 40 -9.86 -39.82 10.42
C ASP A 40 -8.90 -41.04 10.48
N TYR A 41 -9.42 -42.25 10.28
CA TYR A 41 -8.65 -43.49 10.23
C TYR A 41 -7.70 -43.52 9.02
N TYR A 42 -8.15 -43.09 7.84
CA TYR A 42 -7.32 -43.05 6.64
C TYR A 42 -6.14 -42.07 6.77
N TRP A 43 -6.37 -40.89 7.35
CA TRP A 43 -5.32 -39.90 7.61
C TRP A 43 -4.29 -40.38 8.62
N GLU A 44 -4.71 -41.09 9.67
CA GLU A 44 -3.78 -41.67 10.62
C GLU A 44 -2.92 -42.77 9.99
N LYS A 45 -3.56 -43.68 9.23
CA LYS A 45 -2.90 -44.86 8.67
C LYS A 45 -1.93 -44.54 7.54
N TYR A 46 -2.30 -43.61 6.64
CA TYR A 46 -1.48 -43.29 5.47
C TYR A 46 -0.59 -42.07 5.68
N LEU A 47 -1.07 -41.06 6.41
CA LEU A 47 -0.37 -39.79 6.59
C LEU A 47 0.44 -39.74 7.90
N HIS A 48 0.33 -40.77 8.76
CA HIS A 48 0.97 -40.86 10.08
C HIS A 48 0.78 -39.60 10.94
N VAL A 49 -0.30 -38.86 10.72
CA VAL A 49 -0.66 -37.70 11.53
C VAL A 49 -1.19 -38.24 12.86
N SER A 50 -0.39 -38.08 13.92
CA SER A 50 -0.72 -38.58 15.26
C SER A 50 -2.13 -38.14 15.70
N LYS A 51 -2.91 -39.12 16.19
CA LYS A 51 -4.26 -39.04 16.76
C LYS A 51 -4.52 -37.99 17.85
N LYS A 52 -3.53 -37.16 18.21
CA LYS A 52 -3.78 -36.02 19.10
C LYS A 52 -4.76 -35.12 18.37
N VAL A 53 -6.04 -35.27 18.69
CA VAL A 53 -7.20 -34.53 18.16
C VAL A 53 -6.91 -33.02 18.08
N CYS A 54 -6.07 -32.48 18.97
CA CYS A 54 -5.58 -31.09 18.89
C CYS A 54 -4.78 -30.76 17.62
N LYS A 55 -3.90 -31.64 17.11
CA LYS A 55 -3.11 -31.36 15.88
C LYS A 55 -3.99 -31.27 14.63
N GLN A 56 -5.03 -32.11 14.53
CA GLN A 56 -5.99 -32.09 13.43
C GLN A 56 -6.95 -30.89 13.57
N ARG A 57 -7.41 -30.61 14.80
CA ARG A 57 -8.26 -29.45 15.12
C ARG A 57 -7.62 -28.12 14.73
N ASP A 58 -6.33 -27.95 15.02
CA ASP A 58 -5.61 -26.69 14.74
C ASP A 58 -5.39 -26.44 13.24
N LEU A 59 -5.40 -27.50 12.42
CA LEU A 59 -5.38 -27.41 10.96
C LEU A 59 -6.77 -27.10 10.38
N GLY A 60 -7.81 -26.99 11.23
CA GLY A 60 -9.19 -26.81 10.82
C GLY A 60 -9.91 -28.09 10.40
N LEU A 61 -9.32 -29.26 10.71
CA LEU A 61 -9.90 -30.58 10.43
C LEU A 61 -10.74 -31.02 11.63
N GLU A 62 -11.97 -30.51 11.67
CA GLU A 62 -12.98 -30.88 12.67
C GLU A 62 -14.14 -31.63 11.99
N LEU A 63 -14.65 -32.67 12.64
CA LEU A 63 -15.92 -33.29 12.28
C LEU A 63 -17.05 -32.44 12.83
N TYR A 64 -17.91 -31.92 11.95
CA TYR A 64 -19.04 -31.10 12.32
C TYR A 64 -20.33 -31.93 12.31
N ASP A 65 -20.40 -32.95 13.18
CA ASP A 65 -21.54 -33.89 13.24
C ASP A 65 -22.83 -33.24 13.80
N SER A 66 -22.72 -32.18 14.61
CA SER A 66 -23.87 -31.53 15.29
C SER A 66 -24.09 -30.05 14.95
N ASP A 67 -23.13 -29.37 14.31
CA ASP A 67 -23.15 -27.91 14.09
C ASP A 67 -23.02 -27.52 12.61
N THR A 68 -24.03 -27.85 11.81
CA THR A 68 -24.07 -27.56 10.35
C THR A 68 -23.81 -26.08 10.01
N GLY A 69 -24.21 -25.16 10.88
CA GLY A 69 -24.00 -23.72 10.67
C GLY A 69 -22.52 -23.32 10.73
N THR A 70 -21.74 -23.92 11.63
CA THR A 70 -20.30 -23.63 11.74
C THR A 70 -19.52 -24.21 10.57
N LEU A 71 -19.88 -25.40 10.09
CA LEU A 71 -19.35 -25.99 8.87
C LEU A 71 -19.58 -25.08 7.65
N PHE A 72 -20.81 -24.54 7.51
CA PHE A 72 -21.13 -23.64 6.41
C PHE A 72 -20.23 -22.40 6.44
N VAL A 73 -20.05 -21.75 7.60
CA VAL A 73 -19.18 -20.57 7.73
C VAL A 73 -17.73 -20.92 7.40
N LYS A 74 -17.24 -22.06 7.89
CA LYS A 74 -15.87 -22.56 7.65
C LYS A 74 -15.60 -22.92 6.19
N LEU A 75 -16.61 -23.36 5.44
CA LEU A 75 -16.52 -23.57 3.99
C LEU A 75 -16.72 -22.28 3.20
N LEU A 76 -17.58 -21.38 3.69
CA LEU A 76 -17.89 -20.11 3.03
C LEU A 76 -16.68 -19.18 3.04
N THR A 77 -15.91 -19.08 4.13
CA THR A 77 -14.75 -18.17 4.20
C THR A 77 -13.69 -18.47 3.11
N PRO A 78 -13.21 -19.71 2.94
CA PRO A 78 -12.29 -20.04 1.84
C PRO A 78 -12.96 -19.94 0.46
N THR A 79 -14.26 -20.27 0.34
CA THR A 79 -15.00 -20.15 -0.93
C THR A 79 -15.13 -18.69 -1.37
N PHE A 80 -15.47 -17.78 -0.45
CA PHE A 80 -15.56 -16.34 -0.72
C PHE A 80 -14.21 -15.77 -1.11
N PHE A 81 -13.15 -16.14 -0.39
CA PHE A 81 -11.78 -15.79 -0.75
C PHE A 81 -11.40 -16.31 -2.15
N LEU A 82 -11.77 -17.54 -2.48
CA LEU A 82 -11.58 -18.13 -3.80
C LEU A 82 -12.33 -17.37 -4.90
N ILE A 83 -13.59 -16.99 -4.67
CA ILE A 83 -14.37 -16.19 -5.63
C ILE A 83 -13.70 -14.83 -5.88
N ILE A 84 -13.29 -14.12 -4.82
CA ILE A 84 -12.58 -12.84 -4.95
C ILE A 84 -11.29 -13.01 -5.74
N THR A 85 -10.49 -14.03 -5.46
CA THR A 85 -9.23 -14.27 -6.15
C THR A 85 -9.41 -14.62 -7.62
N ILE A 86 -10.47 -15.36 -7.98
CA ILE A 86 -10.85 -15.63 -9.38
C ILE A 86 -11.26 -14.33 -10.09
N ILE A 87 -12.09 -13.50 -9.45
CA ILE A 87 -12.51 -12.20 -10.01
C ILE A 87 -11.29 -11.31 -10.24
N GLN A 88 -10.39 -11.22 -9.25
CA GLN A 88 -9.15 -10.46 -9.33
C GLN A 88 -8.26 -10.93 -10.49
N LEU A 89 -8.12 -12.25 -10.67
CA LEU A 89 -7.32 -12.83 -11.74
C LEU A 89 -7.94 -12.62 -13.13
N HIS A 90 -9.26 -12.76 -13.25
CA HIS A 90 -9.94 -12.72 -14.54
C HIS A 90 -10.14 -11.30 -15.06
N TYR A 91 -10.64 -10.40 -14.22
CA TYR A 91 -11.03 -9.05 -14.64
C TYR A 91 -9.90 -8.04 -14.45
N PHE A 92 -9.30 -8.01 -13.26
CA PHE A 92 -8.38 -6.91 -12.92
C PHE A 92 -6.92 -7.20 -13.29
N HIS A 93 -6.50 -8.45 -13.42
CA HIS A 93 -5.08 -8.78 -13.51
C HIS A 93 -4.40 -8.24 -14.77
N LYS A 94 -5.05 -8.34 -15.94
CA LYS A 94 -4.47 -7.87 -17.20
C LYS A 94 -4.32 -6.35 -17.20
N ASP A 95 -5.38 -5.64 -16.83
CA ASP A 95 -5.40 -4.19 -16.74
C ASP A 95 -4.41 -3.71 -15.68
N PHE A 96 -4.33 -4.41 -14.54
CA PHE A 96 -3.35 -4.15 -13.49
C PHE A 96 -1.91 -4.31 -13.98
N LEU A 97 -1.59 -5.38 -14.71
CA LEU A 97 -0.23 -5.60 -15.24
C LEU A 97 0.17 -4.54 -16.26
N LEU A 98 -0.80 -4.00 -17.00
CA LEU A 98 -0.62 -2.95 -17.98
C LEU A 98 -0.40 -1.59 -17.31
N ILE A 99 -1.26 -1.17 -16.38
CA ILE A 99 -1.10 0.12 -15.66
C ILE A 99 0.14 0.15 -14.76
N SER A 100 0.52 -1.00 -14.22
CA SER A 100 1.69 -1.15 -13.35
C SER A 100 3.01 -1.18 -14.13
N ASP A 101 2.98 -1.12 -15.47
CA ASP A 101 4.19 -1.04 -16.26
C ASP A 101 4.89 0.31 -16.10
N ILE A 102 6.20 0.24 -15.88
CA ILE A 102 7.05 1.41 -15.67
C ILE A 102 7.01 2.31 -16.92
N HIS A 103 6.89 1.71 -18.10
CA HIS A 103 6.85 2.40 -19.39
C HIS A 103 5.44 2.65 -19.94
N TYR A 104 4.38 2.32 -19.19
CA TYR A 104 3.01 2.42 -19.68
C TYR A 104 2.68 3.83 -20.22
N ARG A 105 2.90 4.87 -19.40
CA ARG A 105 2.62 6.28 -19.78
C ARG A 105 3.62 6.86 -20.78
N SER A 106 4.87 6.37 -20.82
CA SER A 106 5.83 6.82 -21.85
C SER A 106 5.44 6.30 -23.24
N SER A 107 4.89 5.08 -23.31
CA SER A 107 4.45 4.48 -24.58
C SER A 107 3.24 5.18 -25.19
N GLU A 108 2.32 5.68 -24.36
CA GLU A 108 1.13 6.43 -24.82
C GLU A 108 1.54 7.78 -25.44
N TYR A 109 2.49 8.49 -24.83
CA TYR A 109 3.03 9.75 -25.36
C TYR A 109 3.80 9.58 -26.68
N ILE A 110 4.52 8.45 -26.83
CA ILE A 110 5.24 8.10 -28.08
C ILE A 110 4.25 7.70 -29.18
N ALA A 111 3.17 7.00 -28.85
CA ALA A 111 2.13 6.61 -29.82
C ALA A 111 1.41 7.83 -30.41
N ASP A 112 1.09 8.84 -29.61
CA ASP A 112 0.50 10.10 -30.10
C ASP A 112 1.49 10.93 -30.93
N THR A 113 2.78 10.94 -30.55
CA THR A 113 3.83 11.64 -31.33
C THR A 113 4.06 10.97 -32.70
N THR A 114 3.96 9.64 -32.76
CA THR A 114 4.18 8.89 -34.02
C THR A 114 3.02 9.06 -35.00
N GLN A 115 1.79 9.22 -34.50
CA GLN A 115 0.62 9.51 -35.36
C GLN A 115 0.64 10.94 -35.92
N LEU A 116 1.17 11.92 -35.19
CA LEU A 116 1.31 13.29 -35.69
C LEU A 116 2.44 13.42 -36.75
N THR A 117 3.44 12.54 -36.71
CA THR A 117 4.57 12.56 -37.66
C THR A 117 4.29 11.79 -38.96
N THR A 118 3.23 10.96 -39.01
CA THR A 118 2.88 10.17 -40.20
C THR A 118 1.98 10.93 -41.18
N ALA A 119 1.39 12.06 -40.78
CA ALA A 119 0.52 12.87 -41.63
C ALA A 119 1.23 14.00 -42.42
N SER A 120 2.54 14.20 -42.26
CA SER A 120 3.28 15.27 -42.96
C SER A 120 4.69 14.84 -43.35
N ASN A 121 4.82 13.98 -44.36
CA ASN A 121 6.10 13.75 -45.03
C ASN A 121 5.93 13.74 -46.56
N ILE A 122 6.05 14.92 -47.16
CA ILE A 122 6.56 15.09 -48.54
C ILE A 122 8.05 15.40 -48.38
N PRO A 123 8.97 14.68 -49.05
CA PRO A 123 10.39 14.98 -48.96
C PRO A 123 10.71 16.14 -49.88
N ASN A 124 11.39 17.17 -49.38
CA ASN A 124 12.21 18.00 -50.25
C ASN A 124 13.44 18.57 -49.52
N ASP A 125 14.48 18.64 -50.32
CA ASP A 125 15.91 18.75 -50.04
C ASP A 125 16.37 20.21 -49.82
N SER A 126 17.55 20.33 -49.21
CA SER A 126 18.54 21.42 -49.31
C SER A 126 18.45 22.73 -48.45
N THR A 127 19.54 22.91 -47.66
CA THR A 127 20.38 24.11 -47.40
C THR A 127 19.91 25.35 -46.62
N GLU A 128 20.54 25.52 -45.44
CA GLU A 128 21.21 26.68 -44.78
C GLU A 128 20.67 28.14 -44.78
N THR A 129 20.99 28.81 -43.64
CA THR A 129 21.07 30.25 -43.28
C THR A 129 19.79 30.94 -42.73
N HIS A 130 19.74 31.90 -41.79
CA HIS A 130 20.58 32.49 -40.71
C HIS A 130 19.73 33.62 -40.03
N ILE A 131 19.91 33.89 -38.71
CA ILE A 131 19.60 35.13 -37.91
C ILE A 131 18.12 35.54 -37.64
N THR A 132 17.58 35.53 -36.40
CA THR A 132 17.61 36.46 -35.22
C THR A 132 16.52 37.56 -35.21
N ILE A 133 15.83 37.72 -34.06
CA ILE A 133 15.47 38.98 -33.31
C ILE A 133 14.04 38.96 -32.68
N GLU A 134 14.04 39.15 -31.35
CA GLU A 134 13.12 39.85 -30.39
C GLU A 134 11.65 39.46 -30.08
N HIS A 135 11.45 39.18 -28.77
CA HIS A 135 10.63 39.83 -27.72
C HIS A 135 9.12 40.17 -27.88
N GLU A 136 8.39 39.71 -26.85
CA GLU A 136 7.17 40.26 -26.21
C GLU A 136 5.80 40.11 -26.89
N ASN A 137 4.89 39.33 -26.27
CA ASN A 137 3.76 39.89 -25.52
C ASN A 137 2.85 38.79 -24.91
N GLU A 138 2.38 39.07 -23.70
CA GLU A 138 1.25 38.40 -23.05
C GLU A 138 0.02 38.39 -23.98
N ILE A 139 -0.69 37.26 -24.05
CA ILE A 139 -2.02 37.20 -24.65
C ILE A 139 -3.03 36.68 -23.63
N GLU A 140 -3.78 37.66 -23.16
CA GLU A 140 -5.02 37.65 -22.42
C GLU A 140 -6.12 36.82 -23.12
N CYS A 141 -6.93 36.12 -22.33
CA CYS A 141 -8.03 35.25 -22.78
C CYS A 141 -9.27 36.11 -23.16
N PRO A 142 -9.83 36.03 -24.38
CA PRO A 142 -11.04 36.78 -24.69
C PRO A 142 -12.30 36.10 -24.16
N LYS A 143 -13.06 36.84 -23.35
CA LYS A 143 -14.47 36.58 -23.05
C LYS A 143 -15.36 36.95 -24.24
N THR A 144 -16.59 36.45 -24.19
CA THR A 144 -17.82 36.81 -24.95
C THR A 144 -17.96 36.32 -26.39
N LEU A 145 -18.79 35.29 -26.56
CA LEU A 145 -19.63 35.11 -27.75
C LEU A 145 -21.10 35.08 -27.30
N ASP A 146 -21.73 36.25 -27.39
CA ASP A 146 -23.17 36.44 -27.38
C ASP A 146 -23.79 35.88 -28.66
N LEU A 147 -24.77 34.98 -28.55
CA LEU A 147 -25.64 34.59 -29.66
C LEU A 147 -27.08 35.07 -29.45
N LYS A 148 -27.27 36.32 -29.89
CA LYS A 148 -28.44 36.95 -30.54
C LYS A 148 -29.81 36.23 -30.52
N SER A 149 -30.78 36.94 -29.94
CA SER A 149 -32.24 36.77 -30.11
C SER A 149 -32.70 37.03 -31.56
N PRO A 150 -33.68 36.28 -32.13
CA PRO A 150 -34.24 36.57 -33.45
C PRO A 150 -35.59 37.28 -33.36
N ASN A 151 -35.80 38.31 -34.20
CA ASN A 151 -37.09 38.97 -34.40
C ASN A 151 -37.52 38.89 -35.89
N ARG A 152 -38.58 38.11 -36.14
CA ARG A 152 -39.77 38.34 -37.00
C ARG A 152 -39.62 38.69 -38.51
N ARG A 153 -40.18 37.82 -39.38
CA ARG A 153 -41.35 38.15 -40.25
C ARG A 153 -42.03 36.90 -40.90
N ARG A 154 -43.37 37.00 -40.94
CA ARG A 154 -44.50 36.10 -41.31
C ARG A 154 -44.49 35.40 -42.69
N THR A 155 -45.13 34.21 -42.72
CA THR A 155 -46.30 33.83 -43.58
C THR A 155 -46.93 32.53 -43.01
N ALA A 156 -48.07 32.58 -42.31
CA ALA A 156 -49.46 32.35 -42.77
C ALA A 156 -49.92 30.87 -42.84
N SER A 157 -50.70 30.42 -41.85
CA SER A 157 -52.05 29.78 -41.97
C SER A 157 -52.45 29.05 -40.65
N PRO A 158 -53.76 28.91 -40.34
CA PRO A 158 -54.25 28.69 -38.97
C PRO A 158 -54.77 27.27 -38.74
N THR A 159 -54.70 26.75 -37.51
CA THR A 159 -55.76 25.88 -36.94
C THR A 159 -55.77 25.99 -35.42
N SER A 160 -56.98 26.17 -34.90
CA SER A 160 -57.45 26.12 -33.51
C SER A 160 -56.86 24.97 -32.71
N GLU A 161 -56.60 25.18 -31.41
CA GLU A 161 -57.19 24.39 -30.30
C GLU A 161 -56.90 25.06 -28.93
N LEU A 162 -57.93 24.98 -28.09
CA LEU A 162 -58.09 25.53 -26.76
C LEU A 162 -57.35 24.65 -25.74
N GLY A 163 -56.35 25.19 -25.03
CA GLY A 163 -55.56 24.46 -24.03
C GLY A 163 -55.34 25.26 -22.74
N THR A 164 -55.76 24.66 -21.64
CA THR A 164 -55.78 25.11 -20.23
C THR A 164 -54.40 25.60 -19.73
N PRO A 165 -54.30 26.67 -18.90
CA PRO A 165 -53.02 27.31 -18.52
C PRO A 165 -52.18 26.55 -17.47
N THR A 166 -52.54 25.31 -17.12
CA THR A 166 -51.96 24.58 -15.99
C THR A 166 -50.78 23.68 -16.40
N THR A 167 -50.81 23.07 -17.58
CA THR A 167 -49.77 22.12 -18.02
C THR A 167 -48.48 22.80 -18.51
N LEU A 168 -48.59 23.99 -19.09
CA LEU A 168 -47.43 24.73 -19.62
C LEU A 168 -46.54 25.30 -18.50
N LYS A 169 -47.11 25.56 -17.32
CA LYS A 169 -46.34 26.00 -16.16
C LYS A 169 -45.48 24.86 -15.59
N GLU A 170 -46.03 23.65 -15.51
CA GLU A 170 -45.31 22.47 -15.03
C GLU A 170 -44.16 22.05 -15.97
N GLU A 171 -44.35 22.13 -17.30
CA GLU A 171 -43.27 21.88 -18.27
C GLU A 171 -42.16 22.94 -18.22
N VAL A 172 -42.50 24.21 -18.03
CA VAL A 172 -41.51 25.30 -17.92
C VAL A 172 -40.73 25.21 -16.61
N GLU A 173 -41.37 24.79 -15.52
CA GLU A 173 -40.76 24.64 -14.20
C GLU A 173 -39.85 23.40 -14.12
N SER A 174 -40.26 22.29 -14.74
CA SER A 174 -39.42 21.08 -14.91
C SER A 174 -38.13 21.38 -15.71
N ASN A 175 -38.26 22.06 -16.84
CA ASN A 175 -37.11 22.47 -17.67
C ASN A 175 -36.19 23.49 -16.98
N ARG A 176 -36.71 24.26 -16.01
CA ARG A 176 -35.91 25.18 -15.20
C ARG A 176 -35.09 24.42 -14.15
N ALA A 177 -35.72 23.47 -13.45
CA ALA A 177 -35.05 22.63 -12.47
C ALA A 177 -33.92 21.78 -13.10
N GLU A 178 -34.10 21.26 -14.31
CA GLU A 178 -33.06 20.51 -15.03
C GLU A 178 -31.86 21.39 -15.43
N ARG A 179 -32.09 22.65 -15.82
CA ARG A 179 -31.02 23.61 -16.14
C ARG A 179 -30.26 24.05 -14.90
N GLU A 180 -30.96 24.29 -13.80
CA GLU A 180 -30.35 24.62 -12.51
C GLU A 180 -29.53 23.42 -11.97
N PHE A 181 -30.04 22.20 -12.09
CA PHE A 181 -29.29 20.98 -11.74
C PHE A 181 -28.03 20.80 -12.60
N LYS A 182 -28.12 21.05 -13.92
CA LYS A 182 -26.97 20.97 -14.82
C LYS A 182 -25.92 22.03 -14.53
N ALA A 183 -26.33 23.26 -14.19
CA ALA A 183 -25.42 24.34 -13.79
C ALA A 183 -24.71 24.02 -12.45
N VAL A 184 -25.43 23.46 -11.49
CA VAL A 184 -24.86 23.00 -10.21
C VAL A 184 -23.88 21.85 -10.43
N LYS A 185 -24.18 20.90 -11.34
CA LYS A 185 -23.25 19.83 -11.71
C LYS A 185 -21.95 20.37 -12.32
N ILE A 186 -22.03 21.33 -13.24
CA ILE A 186 -20.84 21.95 -13.86
C ILE A 186 -20.01 22.70 -12.81
N CYS A 187 -20.67 23.40 -11.88
CA CYS A 187 -19.99 24.05 -10.76
C CYS A 187 -19.27 23.04 -9.86
N LEU A 188 -19.94 21.93 -9.52
CA LEU A 188 -19.36 20.82 -8.76
C LEU A 188 -18.17 20.17 -9.48
N ASP A 189 -18.28 19.95 -10.79
CA ASP A 189 -17.19 19.36 -11.58
C ASP A 189 -15.97 20.30 -11.63
N ASN A 190 -16.17 21.62 -11.77
CA ASN A 190 -15.08 22.60 -11.73
C ASN A 190 -14.43 22.67 -10.34
N ILE A 191 -15.23 22.72 -9.27
CA ILE A 191 -14.71 22.67 -7.88
C ILE A 191 -13.94 21.37 -7.65
N PHE A 192 -14.44 20.24 -8.16
CA PHE A 192 -13.78 18.95 -8.04
C PHE A 192 -12.43 18.94 -8.77
N GLN A 193 -12.34 19.55 -9.95
CA GLN A 193 -11.08 19.68 -10.69
C GLN A 193 -10.06 20.55 -9.95
N ASP A 194 -10.49 21.69 -9.40
CA ASP A 194 -9.60 22.57 -8.60
C ASP A 194 -9.08 21.85 -7.36
N VAL A 195 -9.97 21.14 -6.65
CA VAL A 195 -9.60 20.32 -5.48
C VAL A 195 -8.65 19.19 -5.89
N GLN A 196 -8.87 18.55 -7.03
CA GLN A 196 -7.99 17.49 -7.55
C GLN A 196 -6.60 18.03 -7.91
N GLN A 197 -6.50 19.21 -8.52
CA GLN A 197 -5.22 19.85 -8.83
C GLN A 197 -4.46 20.27 -7.56
N TRP A 198 -5.18 20.78 -6.57
CA TRP A 198 -4.59 21.11 -5.28
C TRP A 198 -4.09 19.85 -4.54
N PHE A 199 -4.90 18.78 -4.53
CA PHE A 199 -4.54 17.51 -3.90
C PHE A 199 -3.34 16.84 -4.58
N THR A 200 -3.29 16.84 -5.92
CA THR A 200 -2.13 16.30 -6.65
C THR A 200 -0.86 17.06 -6.31
N SER A 201 -0.91 18.40 -6.27
CA SER A 201 0.24 19.24 -5.87
C SER A 201 0.74 18.93 -4.45
N ILE A 202 -0.17 18.79 -3.48
CA ILE A 202 0.18 18.41 -2.10
C ILE A 202 0.74 17.00 -2.05
N SER A 203 0.15 16.07 -2.80
CA SER A 203 0.60 14.69 -2.81
C SER A 203 2.04 14.57 -3.33
N GLU A 204 2.44 15.32 -4.35
CA GLU A 204 3.83 15.31 -4.85
C GLU A 204 4.83 15.81 -3.80
N ILE A 205 4.46 16.85 -3.04
CA ILE A 205 5.28 17.33 -1.92
C ILE A 205 5.38 16.25 -0.83
N LEU A 206 4.27 15.62 -0.49
CA LEU A 206 4.22 14.54 0.50
C LEU A 206 5.11 13.36 0.07
N TRP A 207 5.04 12.94 -1.20
CA TRP A 207 5.87 11.87 -1.75
C TRP A 207 7.37 12.21 -1.71
N ARG A 208 7.73 13.48 -1.96
CA ARG A 208 9.11 13.96 -1.86
C ARG A 208 9.64 13.96 -0.42
N ILE A 209 8.82 14.39 0.54
CA ILE A 209 9.17 14.33 1.96
C ILE A 209 9.32 12.87 2.40
N LEU A 210 8.38 12.02 1.99
CA LEU A 210 8.38 10.61 2.33
C LEU A 210 9.63 9.92 1.77
N GLU A 211 10.01 10.17 0.52
CA GLU A 211 11.25 9.64 -0.09
C GLU A 211 12.50 9.87 0.76
N ILE A 212 12.64 11.06 1.35
CA ILE A 212 13.83 11.45 2.12
C ILE A 212 13.78 10.89 3.54
N HIS A 213 12.59 10.84 4.15
CA HIS A 213 12.43 10.43 5.55
C HIS A 213 12.13 8.95 5.74
N ILE A 214 11.79 8.21 4.68
CA ILE A 214 11.30 6.83 4.80
C ILE A 214 12.28 5.90 5.51
N ILE A 215 13.58 6.03 5.26
CA ILE A 215 14.58 5.18 5.92
C ILE A 215 14.67 5.46 7.42
N LYS A 216 14.57 6.73 7.82
CA LYS A 216 14.55 7.14 9.24
C LYS A 216 13.28 6.64 9.92
N VAL A 217 12.13 6.71 9.25
CA VAL A 217 10.85 6.18 9.75
C VAL A 217 10.94 4.67 9.96
N VAL A 218 11.48 3.91 9.00
CA VAL A 218 11.67 2.45 9.12
C VAL A 218 12.56 2.10 10.31
N LEU A 219 13.70 2.78 10.47
CA LEU A 219 14.61 2.54 11.59
C LEU A 219 13.96 2.88 12.94
N LEU A 220 13.24 4.01 13.02
CA LEU A 220 12.50 4.41 14.22
C LEU A 220 11.39 3.42 14.58
N SER A 221 10.56 3.01 13.61
CA SER A 221 9.49 2.03 13.83
C SER A 221 10.05 0.68 14.30
N THR A 222 11.19 0.26 13.73
CA THR A 222 11.89 -0.95 14.12
C THR A 222 12.38 -0.88 15.57
N PHE A 223 12.96 0.26 15.95
CA PHE A 223 13.42 0.50 17.32
C PHE A 223 12.27 0.52 18.34
N ILE A 224 11.16 1.20 18.02
CA ILE A 224 9.95 1.22 18.87
C ILE A 224 9.40 -0.19 19.09
N LEU A 225 9.37 -1.03 18.04
CA LEU A 225 8.92 -2.42 18.18
C LEU A 225 9.82 -3.22 19.13
N ALA A 226 11.14 -3.07 19.01
CA ALA A 226 12.11 -3.75 19.88
C ALA A 226 12.05 -3.25 21.33
N ALA A 227 11.68 -1.98 21.55
CA ALA A 227 11.50 -1.41 22.88
C ALA A 227 10.18 -1.86 23.54
N TYR A 228 9.11 -2.04 22.76
CA TYR A 228 7.82 -2.49 23.28
C TYR A 228 7.82 -3.97 23.66
N ASP A 229 8.32 -4.84 22.76
CA ASP A 229 8.47 -6.27 23.03
C ASP A 229 9.94 -6.60 23.28
N VAL A 230 10.35 -6.62 24.55
CA VAL A 230 11.72 -6.98 24.93
C VAL A 230 11.87 -8.50 24.84
N CYS A 231 12.65 -8.98 23.88
CA CYS A 231 13.08 -10.38 23.82
C CYS A 231 14.49 -10.52 23.23
N ALA A 232 15.12 -11.67 23.48
CA ALA A 232 16.48 -11.93 23.00
C ALA A 232 16.59 -11.81 21.47
N ILE A 233 15.60 -12.35 20.74
CA ILE A 233 15.57 -12.26 19.28
C ILE A 233 15.50 -10.81 18.80
N HIS A 234 14.67 -9.96 19.42
CA HIS A 234 14.57 -8.56 19.02
C HIS A 234 15.83 -7.78 19.33
N PHE A 235 16.49 -8.08 20.43
CA PHE A 235 17.76 -7.45 20.75
C PHE A 235 18.82 -7.73 19.66
N PHE A 236 19.04 -9.01 19.33
CA PHE A 236 20.04 -9.37 18.32
C PHE A 236 19.62 -8.98 16.90
N ALA A 237 18.35 -9.15 16.54
CA ALA A 237 17.87 -8.91 15.18
C ALA A 237 17.49 -7.45 14.91
N PHE A 238 16.91 -6.71 15.85
CA PHE A 238 16.46 -5.33 15.59
C PHE A 238 17.46 -4.30 16.13
N VAL A 239 17.83 -4.40 17.40
CA VAL A 239 18.62 -3.35 18.07
C VAL A 239 20.03 -3.27 17.49
N VAL A 240 20.73 -4.40 17.35
CA VAL A 240 22.09 -4.43 16.79
C VAL A 240 22.11 -3.89 15.36
N PHE A 241 21.18 -4.30 14.49
CA PHE A 241 21.13 -3.81 13.11
C PHE A 241 20.80 -2.32 13.03
N VAL A 242 19.90 -1.79 13.86
CA VAL A 242 19.59 -0.36 13.89
C VAL A 242 20.81 0.47 14.31
N VAL A 243 21.51 0.06 15.38
CA VAL A 243 22.70 0.76 15.90
C VAL A 243 23.82 0.81 14.84
N VAL A 244 24.03 -0.28 14.10
CA VAL A 244 25.04 -0.34 13.02
C VAL A 244 24.59 0.42 11.76
N ALA A 245 23.29 0.44 11.44
CA ALA A 245 22.76 1.09 10.25
C ALA A 245 22.75 2.63 10.35
N LEU A 246 22.58 3.20 11.56
CA LEU A 246 22.55 4.65 11.76
C LEU A 246 23.82 5.39 11.28
N PRO A 247 25.05 4.97 11.64
CA PRO A 247 26.27 5.65 11.21
C PRO A 247 26.65 5.42 9.74
N LEU A 248 26.11 4.38 9.09
CA LEU A 248 26.56 3.94 7.75
C LEU A 248 25.44 4.07 6.69
N PRO A 249 25.25 5.25 6.07
CA PRO A 249 24.16 5.49 5.13
C PRO A 249 24.19 4.58 3.89
N ALA A 250 25.38 4.19 3.43
CA ALA A 250 25.55 3.28 2.30
C ALA A 250 24.94 1.88 2.56
N LEU A 251 24.98 1.41 3.81
CA LEU A 251 24.48 0.10 4.20
C LEU A 251 23.00 0.10 4.61
N GLN A 252 22.40 1.26 4.84
CA GLN A 252 21.01 1.36 5.32
C GLN A 252 20.01 0.65 4.40
N SER A 253 20.17 0.77 3.08
CA SER A 253 19.27 0.08 2.16
C SER A 253 19.46 -1.44 2.19
N PHE A 254 20.68 -1.93 2.40
CA PHE A 254 20.94 -3.37 2.54
C PHE A 254 20.29 -3.90 3.83
N PHE A 255 20.53 -3.24 4.96
CA PHE A 255 19.94 -3.63 6.23
C PHE A 255 18.42 -3.64 6.17
N SER A 256 17.79 -2.63 5.57
CA SER A 256 16.33 -2.58 5.40
C SER A 256 15.76 -3.82 4.67
N HIS A 257 16.45 -4.34 3.65
CA HIS A 257 16.04 -5.59 2.99
C HIS A 257 16.22 -6.82 3.88
N CYS A 258 17.34 -6.90 4.63
CA CYS A 258 17.54 -7.97 5.62
C CYS A 258 16.46 -7.94 6.71
N MET A 259 16.10 -6.74 7.19
CA MET A 259 15.06 -6.54 8.18
C MET A 259 13.71 -7.06 7.70
N SER A 260 13.36 -6.81 6.44
CA SER A 260 12.13 -7.33 5.84
C SER A 260 12.02 -8.84 5.92
N ILE A 261 13.09 -9.56 5.58
CA ILE A 261 13.13 -11.03 5.66
C ILE A 261 12.95 -11.47 7.11
N TRP A 262 13.72 -10.86 8.02
CA TRP A 262 13.64 -11.20 9.43
C TRP A 262 12.25 -10.97 10.02
N VAL A 263 11.62 -9.83 9.74
CA VAL A 263 10.25 -9.53 10.19
C VAL A 263 9.26 -10.56 9.66
N ALA A 264 9.37 -10.95 8.38
CA ALA A 264 8.51 -11.98 7.80
C ALA A 264 8.70 -13.34 8.47
N VAL A 265 9.95 -13.76 8.71
CA VAL A 265 10.27 -15.01 9.41
C VAL A 265 9.77 -15.00 10.84
N LEU A 266 9.91 -13.88 11.56
CA LEU A 266 9.43 -13.75 12.94
C LEU A 266 7.91 -13.77 13.04
N LEU A 267 7.21 -13.08 12.12
CA LEU A 267 5.75 -13.13 12.07
C LEU A 267 5.27 -14.56 11.82
N LEU A 268 5.85 -15.26 10.83
CA LEU A 268 5.50 -16.65 10.53
C LEU A 268 5.80 -17.57 11.72
N SER A 269 6.95 -17.41 12.36
CA SER A 269 7.33 -18.19 13.54
C SER A 269 6.35 -17.97 14.69
N LYS A 270 5.91 -16.73 14.92
CA LYS A 270 4.90 -16.40 15.94
C LYS A 270 3.52 -16.95 15.61
N MET A 271 3.11 -16.96 14.34
CA MET A 271 1.88 -17.61 13.90
C MET A 271 1.93 -19.12 14.15
N ILE A 272 3.02 -19.77 13.75
CA ILE A 272 3.21 -21.22 13.91
C ILE A 272 3.25 -21.61 15.40
N TYR A 273 3.86 -20.77 16.24
CA TYR A 273 3.96 -21.03 17.69
C TYR A 273 2.60 -21.09 18.39
N GLN A 274 1.55 -20.44 17.86
CA GLN A 274 0.22 -20.54 18.45
C GLN A 274 -0.46 -21.89 18.23
N LEU A 275 0.07 -22.73 17.33
CA LEU A 275 -0.47 -24.08 17.12
C LEU A 275 -0.13 -24.97 18.33
N ASN A 276 -1.10 -25.76 18.81
CA ASN A 276 -0.93 -26.68 19.94
C ASN A 276 0.04 -27.85 19.64
N ILE A 277 0.63 -27.89 18.43
CA ILE A 277 1.66 -28.84 18.05
C ILE A 277 2.90 -28.68 18.95
N VAL A 278 3.21 -27.44 19.33
CA VAL A 278 4.45 -27.06 20.03
C VAL A 278 4.45 -27.47 21.51
N ASP A 279 3.27 -27.57 22.15
CA ASP A 279 3.13 -27.95 23.56
C ASP A 279 3.60 -29.38 23.90
N ASN A 280 3.84 -30.22 22.88
CA ASN A 280 4.32 -31.59 23.08
C ASN A 280 5.79 -31.67 23.54
N LEU A 281 6.50 -30.54 23.49
CA LEU A 281 7.85 -30.41 23.96
C LEU A 281 7.79 -29.82 25.37
N ASN A 282 7.94 -30.64 26.42
CA ASN A 282 7.90 -30.22 27.83
C ASN A 282 9.07 -29.28 28.19
N TRP A 283 8.99 -28.00 27.82
CA TRP A 283 10.03 -26.99 28.05
C TRP A 283 9.80 -26.14 29.31
N ARG A 284 8.65 -26.31 29.96
CA ARG A 284 8.38 -25.72 31.28
C ARG A 284 9.26 -26.38 32.34
N ARG A 285 10.02 -25.57 33.06
CA ARG A 285 10.87 -26.01 34.17
C ARG A 285 10.36 -25.40 35.46
N ASN A 286 10.07 -26.26 36.43
CA ASN A 286 9.75 -25.82 37.78
C ASN A 286 11.06 -25.69 38.55
N CYS A 287 11.41 -24.47 38.93
CA CYS A 287 12.54 -24.21 39.80
C CYS A 287 12.10 -24.45 41.25
N SER A 288 12.27 -25.66 41.76
CA SER A 288 11.90 -26.01 43.15
C SER A 288 12.98 -25.66 44.18
N ALA A 289 14.22 -25.40 43.75
CA ALA A 289 15.32 -25.00 44.62
C ALA A 289 16.25 -24.05 43.88
N VAL A 290 16.55 -22.90 44.49
CA VAL A 290 17.54 -21.94 44.01
C VAL A 290 18.72 -21.99 44.97
N MET A 291 19.93 -22.21 44.44
CA MET A 291 21.16 -22.16 45.23
C MET A 291 21.24 -20.79 45.92
N PHE A 292 21.55 -20.75 47.22
CA PHE A 292 21.65 -19.54 48.07
C PHE A 292 20.35 -18.91 48.61
N ILE A 293 19.16 -19.48 48.37
CA ILE A 293 17.90 -19.01 48.98
C ILE A 293 17.33 -20.12 49.87
N ASN A 294 17.18 -19.84 51.17
CA ASN A 294 16.55 -20.79 52.11
C ASN A 294 15.04 -20.82 51.81
N SER A 295 14.44 -22.02 51.75
CA SER A 295 13.04 -22.25 51.36
C SER A 295 11.97 -21.68 52.32
N SER A 296 12.39 -20.87 53.28
CA SER A 296 11.56 -20.25 54.32
C SER A 296 10.89 -18.95 53.86
N THR A 297 11.29 -18.39 52.71
CA THR A 297 10.72 -17.19 52.11
C THR A 297 10.18 -17.50 50.71
N ASP A 298 9.08 -16.86 50.31
CA ASP A 298 8.58 -16.92 48.93
C ASP A 298 9.71 -16.60 47.95
N PHE A 299 9.86 -17.43 46.90
CA PHE A 299 10.90 -17.23 45.92
C PHE A 299 10.73 -15.85 45.23
N PRO A 300 11.81 -15.07 45.04
CA PRO A 300 11.72 -13.83 44.28
C PRO A 300 11.35 -14.11 42.82
N PHE A 301 10.58 -13.21 42.19
CA PHE A 301 10.34 -13.24 40.75
C PHE A 301 11.70 -13.25 40.01
N PRO A 302 11.94 -14.15 39.03
CA PRO A 302 11.00 -15.02 38.31
C PRO A 302 10.90 -16.48 38.83
N PHE A 303 11.53 -16.82 39.95
CA PHE A 303 11.60 -18.22 40.44
C PHE A 303 10.35 -18.68 41.21
N ASN A 304 9.38 -17.79 41.44
CA ASN A 304 8.09 -18.11 42.08
C ASN A 304 7.14 -18.90 41.15
N THR A 305 7.33 -18.83 39.83
CA THR A 305 6.45 -19.44 38.85
C THR A 305 7.18 -20.46 37.97
N THR A 306 6.42 -21.29 37.25
CA THR A 306 6.98 -22.22 36.27
C THR A 306 7.64 -21.41 35.16
N ILE A 307 8.95 -21.56 34.97
CA ILE A 307 9.70 -20.79 33.98
C ILE A 307 9.55 -21.48 32.62
N ASP A 308 9.13 -20.70 31.63
CA ASP A 308 9.13 -21.12 30.23
C ASP A 308 10.28 -20.43 29.49
N ASN A 309 11.24 -21.22 29.01
CA ASN A 309 12.40 -20.70 28.28
C ASN A 309 12.01 -20.05 26.93
N HIS A 310 10.82 -20.35 26.39
CA HIS A 310 10.33 -19.72 25.16
C HIS A 310 10.00 -18.24 25.33
N ASP A 311 9.60 -17.84 26.54
CA ASP A 311 9.29 -16.45 26.86
C ASP A 311 10.53 -15.56 26.65
N TRP A 312 11.70 -16.03 27.12
CA TRP A 312 12.98 -15.34 26.94
C TRP A 312 13.37 -15.15 25.47
N ILE A 313 13.13 -16.19 24.64
CA ILE A 313 13.35 -16.13 23.20
C ILE A 313 12.38 -15.13 22.55
N GLY A 314 11.18 -14.97 23.10
CA GLY A 314 10.15 -14.03 22.65
C GLY A 314 8.90 -14.70 22.09
N PHE A 315 8.71 -16.00 22.32
CA PHE A 315 7.53 -16.76 21.91
C PHE A 315 6.62 -16.96 23.11
N LYS A 316 5.44 -16.34 23.04
CA LYS A 316 4.39 -16.44 24.05
C LYS A 316 3.13 -16.96 23.39
N ARG A 317 2.45 -17.86 24.10
CA ARG A 317 1.11 -18.28 23.73
C ARG A 317 0.13 -17.23 24.23
N THR A 318 -0.71 -16.72 23.35
CA THR A 318 -1.66 -15.64 23.66
C THR A 318 -3.04 -15.97 23.14
N LEU A 319 -4.09 -15.55 23.85
CA LEU A 319 -5.47 -15.67 23.37
C LEU A 319 -5.74 -14.68 22.23
N ASP A 320 -5.22 -13.45 22.34
CA ASP A 320 -5.41 -12.39 21.35
C ASP A 320 -4.25 -12.31 20.35
N LEU A 321 -4.32 -13.14 19.31
CA LEU A 321 -3.30 -13.20 18.27
C LEU A 321 -3.07 -11.87 17.55
N ALA A 322 -4.16 -11.14 17.27
CA ALA A 322 -4.10 -9.86 16.59
C ALA A 322 -3.30 -8.82 17.40
N ASN A 323 -3.52 -8.77 18.72
CA ASN A 323 -2.80 -7.85 19.60
C ASN A 323 -1.31 -8.22 19.70
N TYR A 324 -1.01 -9.52 19.73
CA TYR A 324 0.36 -10.02 19.75
C TYR A 324 1.13 -9.72 18.45
N CYS A 325 0.44 -9.65 17.31
CA CYS A 325 1.08 -9.44 16.01
C CYS A 325 0.95 -8.03 15.45
N LYS A 326 0.18 -7.15 16.09
CA LYS A 326 -0.08 -5.77 15.62
C LYS A 326 1.19 -4.99 15.31
N GLY A 327 2.24 -5.16 16.13
CA GLY A 327 3.51 -4.46 15.96
C GLY A 327 4.24 -4.89 14.68
N TYR A 328 4.28 -6.20 14.41
CA TYR A 328 4.88 -6.74 13.19
C TYR A 328 4.08 -6.39 11.94
N ILE A 329 2.74 -6.43 12.03
CA ILE A 329 1.85 -6.03 10.92
C ILE A 329 2.11 -4.54 10.59
N GLY A 330 2.17 -3.69 11.61
CA GLY A 330 2.54 -2.28 11.45
C GLY A 330 3.92 -2.10 10.83
N LEU A 331 4.92 -2.88 11.26
CA LEU A 331 6.27 -2.81 10.70
C LEU A 331 6.34 -3.28 9.24
N ILE A 332 5.63 -4.36 8.89
CA ILE A 332 5.52 -4.81 7.49
C ILE A 332 4.86 -3.73 6.63
N LEU A 333 3.82 -3.07 7.15
CA LEU A 333 3.16 -1.97 6.45
C LEU A 333 4.11 -0.78 6.22
N VAL A 334 4.92 -0.41 7.20
CA VAL A 334 5.94 0.63 7.04
C VAL A 334 6.98 0.23 5.98
N LEU A 335 7.43 -1.03 5.98
CA LEU A 335 8.36 -1.56 4.98
C LEU A 335 7.73 -1.68 3.57
N THR A 336 6.44 -1.97 3.45
CA THR A 336 5.77 -1.97 2.14
C THR A 336 5.59 -0.55 1.62
N ILE A 337 5.23 0.42 2.47
CA ILE A 337 5.21 1.84 2.11
C ILE A 337 6.59 2.25 1.61
N GLN A 338 7.67 1.80 2.25
CA GLN A 338 9.02 2.10 1.78
C GLN A 338 9.28 1.61 0.35
N ALA A 339 8.89 0.37 0.04
CA ALA A 339 9.02 -0.14 -1.32
C ALA A 339 8.13 0.64 -2.31
N VAL A 340 6.89 0.96 -1.94
CA VAL A 340 5.97 1.75 -2.77
C VAL A 340 6.55 3.13 -3.09
N VAL A 341 7.10 3.82 -2.10
CA VAL A 341 7.74 5.13 -2.27
C VAL A 341 8.92 5.03 -3.23
N LYS A 342 9.81 4.05 -3.04
CA LYS A 342 10.96 3.83 -3.93
C LYS A 342 10.53 3.57 -5.37
N ILE A 343 9.57 2.66 -5.57
CA ILE A 343 9.05 2.31 -6.90
C ILE A 343 8.37 3.50 -7.56
N ARG A 344 7.52 4.23 -6.83
CA ARG A 344 6.84 5.41 -7.39
C ARG A 344 7.85 6.45 -7.87
N GLN A 345 8.89 6.70 -7.07
CA GLN A 345 9.93 7.66 -7.43
C GLN A 345 10.72 7.20 -8.66
N GLU A 346 11.04 5.91 -8.76
CA GLU A 346 11.67 5.33 -9.95
C GLU A 346 10.80 5.52 -11.20
N VAL A 347 9.50 5.19 -11.11
CA VAL A 347 8.53 5.39 -12.20
C VAL A 347 8.41 6.85 -12.62
N ASN A 348 8.29 7.77 -11.65
CA ASN A 348 8.17 9.20 -11.94
C ASN A 348 9.42 9.75 -12.66
N ARG A 349 10.62 9.27 -12.30
CA ARG A 349 11.87 9.69 -12.94
C ARG A 349 12.00 9.16 -14.37
N ILE A 350 11.59 7.91 -14.60
CA ILE A 350 11.60 7.31 -15.93
C ILE A 350 10.60 8.04 -16.85
N GLN A 351 9.44 8.43 -16.34
CA GLN A 351 8.46 9.20 -17.10
C GLN A 351 8.93 10.61 -17.45
N LEU A 352 9.65 11.27 -16.54
CA LEU A 352 10.14 12.64 -16.73
C LEU A 352 11.56 12.73 -17.32
N ASN A 353 12.19 11.60 -17.66
CA ASN A 353 13.59 11.51 -18.11
C ASN A 353 14.59 12.28 -17.22
N LEU A 354 14.38 12.25 -15.91
CA LEU A 354 15.22 12.97 -14.95
C LEU A 354 16.41 12.12 -14.48
N PRO A 355 17.61 12.70 -14.31
CA PRO A 355 18.78 11.98 -13.81
C PRO A 355 18.61 11.57 -12.34
N GLU A 356 19.39 10.59 -11.89
CA GLU A 356 19.42 10.19 -10.47
C GLU A 356 19.77 11.40 -9.58
N PRO A 357 18.92 11.73 -8.58
CA PRO A 357 19.16 12.89 -7.76
C PRO A 357 20.36 12.67 -6.84
N LYS A 358 21.16 13.71 -6.67
CA LYS A 358 22.19 13.76 -5.61
C LYS A 358 21.52 13.62 -4.24
N THR A 359 22.15 12.85 -3.36
CA THR A 359 21.63 12.50 -2.04
C THR A 359 21.30 13.74 -1.19
N GLY A 360 20.11 13.77 -0.58
CA GLY A 360 19.79 14.67 0.53
C GLY A 360 19.25 16.07 0.18
N ILE A 361 18.81 16.34 -1.06
CA ILE A 361 18.31 17.66 -1.45
C ILE A 361 16.86 17.59 -1.96
N ILE A 362 15.92 18.20 -1.22
CA ILE A 362 14.48 18.23 -1.54
C ILE A 362 14.22 18.96 -2.87
N PHE A 363 14.84 20.13 -3.08
CA PHE A 363 14.72 20.93 -4.30
C PHE A 363 16.12 21.38 -4.77
N PRO A 364 16.60 20.87 -5.93
CA PRO A 364 17.88 21.33 -6.50
C PRO A 364 17.79 22.78 -7.00
N GLU A 365 16.59 23.24 -7.37
CA GLU A 365 16.33 24.53 -7.99
C GLU A 365 16.24 25.70 -6.98
N ALA A 366 15.97 25.40 -5.70
CA ALA A 366 15.88 26.42 -4.65
C ALA A 366 17.29 26.81 -4.14
N THR A 367 17.79 27.93 -4.66
CA THR A 367 19.05 28.55 -4.23
C THR A 367 18.76 29.61 -3.15
N ARG A 368 19.70 29.85 -2.23
CA ARG A 368 19.54 30.83 -1.14
C ARG A 368 19.20 32.24 -1.65
N SER A 369 19.63 32.59 -2.87
CA SER A 369 19.34 33.87 -3.51
C SER A 369 17.86 34.08 -3.87
N THR A 370 17.08 33.01 -4.07
CA THR A 370 15.64 33.09 -4.44
C THR A 370 14.71 33.02 -3.23
N ALA A 371 15.26 33.16 -2.00
CA ALA A 371 14.50 33.02 -0.77
C ALA A 371 13.53 34.17 -0.52
N ASP A 372 13.92 35.37 -0.95
CA ASP A 372 13.22 36.61 -0.62
C ASP A 372 12.14 36.97 -1.66
N ASP A 373 12.02 36.20 -2.75
CA ASP A 373 11.10 36.50 -3.84
C ASP A 373 9.62 36.21 -3.49
N ASN A 374 9.37 35.16 -2.68
CA ASN A 374 8.00 34.69 -2.44
C ASN A 374 7.90 33.82 -1.19
N LEU A 375 6.83 33.96 -0.39
CA LEU A 375 6.62 33.20 0.87
C LEU A 375 6.64 31.68 0.64
N SER A 376 6.18 31.22 -0.52
CA SER A 376 6.25 29.81 -0.93
C SER A 376 7.70 29.32 -1.14
N ARG A 377 8.58 30.16 -1.70
CA ARG A 377 10.02 29.84 -1.86
C ARG A 377 10.75 29.89 -0.51
N MET A 378 10.36 30.81 0.38
CA MET A 378 10.84 30.86 1.77
C MET A 378 10.54 29.54 2.50
N PHE A 379 9.31 29.02 2.41
CA PHE A 379 8.94 27.74 3.04
C PHE A 379 9.73 26.55 2.48
N LYS A 380 9.99 26.52 1.17
CA LYS A 380 10.83 25.50 0.53
C LYS A 380 12.27 25.53 1.06
N ILE A 381 12.83 26.72 1.29
CA ILE A 381 14.18 26.88 1.83
C ILE A 381 14.23 26.61 3.34
N PHE A 382 13.19 26.98 4.09
CA PHE A 382 13.09 26.64 5.51
C PHE A 382 13.04 25.12 5.72
N SER A 383 12.31 24.40 4.87
CA SER A 383 12.29 22.93 4.89
C SER A 383 13.65 22.32 4.55
N LYS A 384 14.38 22.92 3.60
CA LYS A 384 15.76 22.54 3.25
C LYS A 384 16.75 22.84 4.38
N LEU A 385 16.59 23.97 5.06
CA LEU A 385 17.44 24.40 6.17
C LEU A 385 17.19 23.56 7.42
N PHE A 386 15.93 23.37 7.81
CA PHE A 386 15.54 22.51 8.94
C PHE A 386 16.16 21.10 8.83
N PHE A 387 16.27 20.57 7.61
CA PHE A 387 16.92 19.29 7.35
C PHE A 387 18.45 19.31 7.52
N PHE A 388 19.13 20.40 7.16
CA PHE A 388 20.58 20.51 7.32
C PHE A 388 20.99 20.85 8.77
N THR A 389 20.15 21.60 9.49
CA THR A 389 20.38 22.01 10.89
C THR A 389 20.14 20.89 11.92
N ASN A 390 19.95 19.63 11.49
CA ASN A 390 19.92 18.48 12.39
C ASN A 390 21.18 18.36 13.29
N LEU A 391 22.29 19.02 12.92
CA LEU A 391 23.47 19.13 13.78
C LEU A 391 23.21 19.88 15.10
N ALA A 392 22.35 20.90 15.10
CA ALA A 392 22.00 21.63 16.32
C ALA A 392 21.00 20.85 17.18
N LEU A 393 20.10 20.07 16.56
CA LEU A 393 19.17 19.20 17.28
C LEU A 393 19.90 18.07 18.02
N SER A 394 20.98 17.54 17.46
CA SER A 394 21.82 16.52 18.12
C SER A 394 22.56 17.03 19.36
N PHE A 395 22.67 18.35 19.56
CA PHE A 395 23.19 18.93 20.79
C PHE A 395 22.12 19.14 21.86
N VAL A 396 20.85 19.10 21.47
CA VAL A 396 19.68 19.30 22.35
C VAL A 396 19.02 17.98 22.76
N THR A 397 19.19 16.93 21.95
CA THR A 397 18.69 15.57 22.20
C THR A 397 19.77 14.74 22.86
#